data_AF-A0A4R7HUN7-F1
#
_entry.id   AF-A0A4R7HUN7-F1
#
_cell.length_a   1.000
_cell.length_b   1.000
_cell.length_c   1.000
_cell.angle_alpha   90.00
_cell.angle_beta   90.00
_cell.angle_gamma   90.00
#
_symmetry.space_group_name_H-M   'P 1'
#
loop_
_entity.id
_entity.type
_entity.pdbx_description
1 polymer ?
#
loop_
_entity_poly.entity_id
_entity_poly.type
_entity_poly.pdbx_seq_one_letter_code
_entity_poly.pdbx_strand_id
1 'polypeptide(L)'
;MSTTTRQPVPTTSTDDRSSRIGGVAAVVAALTFVFGIVMFATSMTDYTTGDPSPAESVDFLVAHQGSLLVWYVVIYIVFGIALVPLALALHRRVAPAMPMLAKTATAFGLIWAGLMFATGMISNIGIEVVADLAGSHPGDAPAVWSAIDAVTDGLGGGNELVGALWIGLISVAALASGALPKALNWFGVVTAVGGLATLVPGFEAAEMVFGLGSIAWFVWIGIALLRDRTA
;
A
#
# COMPACT_ATOMS: atom_id res chain seq x y z
N MET A 1 0.85 -4.09 -57.65
CA MET A 1 0.19 -4.18 -56.33
C MET A 1 1.21 -4.75 -55.36
N SER A 2 1.88 -3.91 -54.58
CA SER A 2 2.84 -4.36 -53.55
C SER A 2 2.07 -4.73 -52.28
N THR A 3 2.04 -6.02 -51.96
CA THR A 3 1.57 -6.54 -50.68
C THR A 3 2.63 -6.28 -49.63
N THR A 4 2.44 -5.23 -48.83
CA THR A 4 3.25 -4.99 -47.64
C THR A 4 2.84 -5.98 -46.55
N THR A 5 3.56 -7.08 -46.44
CA THR A 5 3.53 -7.98 -45.28
C THR A 5 4.02 -7.21 -44.06
N ARG A 6 3.11 -6.79 -43.17
CA ARG A 6 3.49 -6.33 -41.83
C ARG A 6 4.13 -7.51 -41.11
N GLN A 7 5.42 -7.42 -40.82
CA GLN A 7 6.06 -8.32 -39.85
C GLN A 7 5.51 -8.03 -38.44
N PRO A 8 5.35 -9.05 -37.58
CA PRO A 8 5.04 -8.84 -36.18
C PRO A 8 6.24 -8.17 -35.49
N VAL A 9 5.98 -7.07 -34.78
CA VAL A 9 6.98 -6.44 -33.90
C VAL A 9 7.24 -7.41 -32.73
N PRO A 10 8.49 -7.71 -32.36
CA PRO A 10 8.79 -8.61 -31.25
C PRO A 10 8.51 -7.89 -29.91
N THR A 11 7.29 -8.03 -29.37
CA THR A 11 6.84 -7.39 -28.12
C THR A 11 7.19 -8.18 -26.85
N THR A 12 7.79 -9.36 -26.97
CA THR A 12 7.90 -10.34 -25.87
C THR A 12 8.88 -9.96 -24.75
N SER A 13 9.99 -9.27 -25.05
CA SER A 13 11.05 -9.01 -24.04
C SER A 13 10.74 -7.87 -23.06
N THR A 14 9.96 -6.89 -23.49
CA THR A 14 9.61 -5.71 -22.68
C THR A 14 8.46 -6.02 -21.71
N ASP A 15 7.51 -6.85 -22.14
CA ASP A 15 6.37 -7.26 -21.31
C ASP A 15 6.82 -8.22 -20.20
N ASP A 16 7.72 -9.17 -20.50
CA ASP A 16 8.32 -10.07 -19.50
C ASP A 16 9.09 -9.29 -18.43
N ARG A 17 9.90 -8.29 -18.83
CA ARG A 17 10.62 -7.42 -17.88
C ARG A 17 9.66 -6.61 -17.00
N SER A 18 8.59 -6.06 -17.58
CA SER A 18 7.59 -5.30 -16.83
C SER A 18 6.86 -6.19 -15.82
N SER A 19 6.47 -7.40 -16.23
CA SER A 19 5.80 -8.36 -15.34
C SER A 19 6.70 -8.72 -14.16
N ARG A 20 7.99 -8.98 -14.43
CA ARG A 20 8.96 -9.29 -13.38
C ARG A 20 9.16 -8.16 -12.38
N ILE A 21 9.29 -6.92 -12.85
CA ILE A 21 9.43 -5.73 -12.00
C ILE A 21 8.19 -5.57 -11.11
N GLY A 22 6.99 -5.68 -11.69
CA GLY A 22 5.74 -5.62 -10.92
C GLY A 22 5.62 -6.75 -9.91
N GLY A 23 6.05 -7.97 -10.28
CA GLY A 23 6.02 -9.13 -9.41
C GLY A 23 6.95 -9.00 -8.19
N VAL A 24 8.18 -8.51 -8.39
CA VAL A 24 9.11 -8.19 -7.29
C VAL A 24 8.51 -7.09 -6.41
N ALA A 25 7.96 -6.05 -7.02
CA ALA A 25 7.35 -4.95 -6.29
C ALA A 25 6.17 -5.41 -5.41
N ALA A 26 5.33 -6.32 -5.89
CA ALA A 26 4.26 -6.90 -5.07
C ALA A 26 4.80 -7.67 -3.87
N VAL A 27 5.88 -8.44 -4.04
CA VAL A 27 6.50 -9.14 -2.91
C VAL A 27 7.09 -8.15 -1.90
N VAL A 28 7.75 -7.09 -2.37
CA VAL A 28 8.23 -6.00 -1.48
C VAL A 28 7.07 -5.37 -0.71
N ALA A 29 5.96 -5.06 -1.39
CA ALA A 29 4.77 -4.51 -0.76
C ALA A 29 4.16 -5.44 0.30
N ALA A 30 4.14 -6.76 0.07
CA ALA A 30 3.73 -7.71 1.10
C ALA A 30 4.68 -7.71 2.31
N LEU A 31 5.99 -7.65 2.06
CA LEU A 31 7.00 -7.66 3.11
C LEU A 31 6.95 -6.40 3.99
N THR A 32 6.59 -5.22 3.45
CA THR A 32 6.42 -4.01 4.26
C THR A 32 5.24 -4.14 5.23
N PHE A 33 4.13 -4.75 4.81
CA PHE A 33 3.01 -5.05 5.70
C PHE A 33 3.39 -6.04 6.80
N VAL A 34 4.06 -7.15 6.43
CA VAL A 34 4.54 -8.14 7.41
C VAL A 34 5.50 -7.50 8.41
N PHE A 35 6.42 -6.67 7.93
CA PHE A 35 7.32 -5.91 8.79
C PHE A 35 6.56 -5.02 9.77
N GLY A 36 5.55 -4.29 9.29
CA GLY A 36 4.71 -3.44 10.13
C GLY A 36 4.01 -4.22 11.25
N ILE A 37 3.36 -5.34 10.91
CA ILE A 37 2.66 -6.21 11.87
C ILE A 37 3.65 -6.80 12.89
N VAL A 38 4.83 -7.26 12.45
CA VAL A 38 5.83 -7.83 13.36
C VAL A 38 6.34 -6.77 14.35
N MET A 39 6.66 -5.57 13.87
CA MET A 39 7.08 -4.46 14.74
C MET A 39 5.97 -4.07 15.73
N PHE A 40 4.72 -3.99 15.26
CA PHE A 40 3.55 -3.70 16.07
C PHE A 40 3.34 -4.74 17.18
N ALA A 41 3.42 -6.03 16.84
CA ALA A 41 3.19 -7.15 17.75
C ALA A 41 4.36 -7.46 18.69
N THR A 42 5.51 -6.78 18.54
CA THR A 42 6.71 -7.03 19.36
C THR A 42 7.20 -5.74 20.01
N SER A 43 7.93 -4.92 19.24
CA SER A 43 8.65 -3.73 19.71
C SER A 43 7.77 -2.55 20.10
N MET A 44 6.48 -2.56 19.77
CA MET A 44 5.56 -1.43 20.00
C MET A 44 4.33 -1.80 20.86
N THR A 45 4.31 -2.99 21.45
CA THR A 45 3.15 -3.50 22.21
C THR A 45 2.71 -2.60 23.37
N ASP A 46 3.68 -1.98 24.06
CA ASP A 46 3.41 -1.02 25.15
C ASP A 46 2.72 0.27 24.67
N TYR A 47 2.94 0.66 23.40
CA TYR A 47 2.30 1.82 22.78
C TYR A 47 0.91 1.51 22.23
N THR A 48 0.69 0.27 21.75
CA THR A 48 -0.44 -0.05 20.89
C THR A 48 -1.62 -0.73 21.57
N THR A 49 -1.45 -1.16 22.83
CA THR A 49 -2.49 -1.91 23.57
C THR A 49 -3.33 -1.05 24.52
N GLY A 50 -2.93 0.21 24.77
CA GLY A 50 -3.44 1.01 25.89
C GLY A 50 -4.28 2.25 25.57
N ASP A 51 -4.51 2.58 24.28
CA ASP A 51 -5.06 3.88 23.86
C ASP A 51 -4.30 5.06 24.52
N PRO A 52 -3.00 5.23 24.18
CA PRO A 52 -2.13 6.17 24.87
C PRO A 52 -2.62 7.60 24.68
N SER A 53 -2.59 8.39 25.75
CA SER A 53 -2.79 9.83 25.66
C SER A 53 -1.71 10.46 24.75
N PRO A 54 -1.95 11.68 24.22
CA PRO A 54 -0.94 12.38 23.42
C PRO A 54 0.39 12.56 24.16
N ALA A 55 0.38 12.73 25.48
CA ALA A 55 1.60 12.85 26.28
C ALA A 55 2.34 11.50 26.37
N GLU A 56 1.64 10.41 26.66
CA GLU A 56 2.23 9.06 26.68
C GLU A 56 2.79 8.67 25.30
N SER A 57 2.15 9.14 24.23
CA SER A 57 2.62 8.94 22.86
C SER A 57 3.92 9.67 22.58
N VAL A 58 4.05 10.92 23.04
CA VAL A 58 5.30 11.68 22.94
C VAL A 58 6.41 11.00 23.76
N ASP A 59 6.12 10.54 24.97
CA ASP A 59 7.09 9.84 25.81
C ASP A 59 7.59 8.55 25.13
N PHE A 60 6.67 7.75 24.57
CA PHE A 60 7.03 6.56 23.82
C PHE A 60 7.87 6.91 22.59
N LEU A 61 7.48 7.96 21.85
CA LEU A 61 8.17 8.43 20.67
C LEU A 61 9.60 8.84 20.96
N VAL A 62 9.82 9.64 22.01
CA VAL A 62 11.17 10.07 22.42
C VAL A 62 12.01 8.86 22.84
N ALA A 63 11.42 7.90 23.54
CA ALA A 63 12.12 6.69 23.96
C ALA A 63 12.48 5.73 22.79
N HIS A 64 11.70 5.75 21.70
CA HIS A 64 11.81 4.79 20.60
C HIS A 64 11.97 5.45 19.22
N GLN A 65 12.48 6.68 19.17
CA GLN A 65 12.51 7.53 17.98
C GLN A 65 13.08 6.79 16.75
N GLY A 66 14.25 6.17 16.89
CA GLY A 66 14.88 5.43 15.79
C GLY A 66 14.04 4.27 15.26
N SER A 67 13.35 3.54 16.13
CA SER A 67 12.49 2.43 15.74
C SER A 67 11.23 2.92 15.01
N LEU A 68 10.63 4.03 15.45
CA LEU A 68 9.49 4.65 14.78
C LEU A 68 9.88 5.20 13.39
N LEU A 69 11.02 5.87 13.27
CA LEU A 69 11.51 6.36 11.98
C LEU A 69 11.67 5.21 10.98
N VAL A 70 12.35 4.12 11.38
CA VAL A 70 12.48 2.93 10.52
C VAL A 70 11.10 2.34 10.17
N TRP A 71 10.19 2.30 11.13
CA TRP A 71 8.84 1.78 10.91
C TRP A 71 8.08 2.58 9.86
N TYR A 72 7.93 3.90 10.03
CA TYR A 72 7.24 4.76 9.07
C TYR A 72 7.92 4.75 7.68
N VAL A 73 9.25 4.74 7.62
CA VAL A 73 9.98 4.64 6.34
C VAL A 73 9.63 3.34 5.60
N VAL A 74 9.63 2.20 6.29
CA VAL A 74 9.38 0.91 5.65
C VAL A 74 7.91 0.77 5.23
N ILE A 75 6.97 1.03 6.14
CA ILE A 75 5.56 0.73 5.89
C ILE A 75 4.89 1.74 4.95
N TYR A 76 5.41 2.97 4.86
CA TYR A 76 4.84 4.01 3.99
C TYR A 76 5.72 4.33 2.78
N ILE A 77 7.00 4.66 2.98
CA ILE A 77 7.84 5.14 1.86
C ILE A 77 8.27 3.97 0.97
N VAL A 78 8.82 2.90 1.53
CA VAL A 78 9.22 1.72 0.74
C VAL A 78 7.99 1.06 0.11
N PHE A 79 6.88 1.00 0.83
CA PHE A 79 5.61 0.52 0.31
C PHE A 79 5.11 1.38 -0.87
N GLY A 80 5.08 2.71 -0.72
CA GLY A 80 4.72 3.64 -1.79
C GLY A 80 5.60 3.51 -3.03
N ILE A 81 6.91 3.32 -2.86
CA ILE A 81 7.85 3.03 -3.95
C ILE A 81 7.46 1.74 -4.68
N ALA A 82 7.09 0.69 -3.94
CA ALA A 82 6.71 -0.60 -4.51
C ALA A 82 5.36 -0.56 -5.24
N LEU A 83 4.41 0.25 -4.77
CA LEU A 83 3.09 0.38 -5.40
C LEU A 83 3.15 0.87 -6.85
N VAL A 84 4.05 1.80 -7.17
CA VAL A 84 4.16 2.41 -8.50
C VAL A 84 4.44 1.36 -9.60
N PRO A 85 5.55 0.60 -9.58
CA PRO A 85 5.83 -0.41 -10.59
C PRO A 85 4.78 -1.53 -10.62
N LEU A 86 4.19 -1.90 -9.47
CA LEU A 86 3.11 -2.88 -9.43
C LEU A 86 1.86 -2.38 -10.17
N ALA A 87 1.39 -1.17 -9.87
CA ALA A 87 0.23 -0.58 -10.54
C ALA A 87 0.44 -0.49 -12.06
N LEU A 88 1.62 -0.10 -12.51
CA LEU A 88 1.96 -0.01 -13.93
C LEU A 88 2.07 -1.39 -14.61
N ALA A 89 2.57 -2.41 -13.92
CA ALA A 89 2.62 -3.77 -14.45
C ALA A 89 1.20 -4.35 -14.62
N LEU A 90 0.33 -4.16 -13.63
CA LEU A 90 -1.06 -4.60 -13.70
C LEU A 90 -1.85 -3.84 -14.77
N HIS A 91 -1.57 -2.54 -14.95
CA HIS A 91 -2.11 -1.76 -16.06
C HIS A 91 -1.83 -2.44 -17.39
N ARG A 92 -0.56 -2.74 -17.69
CA ARG A 92 -0.16 -3.37 -18.95
C ARG A 92 -0.83 -4.73 -19.15
N ARG A 93 -1.01 -5.48 -18.07
CA ARG A 93 -1.64 -6.81 -18.13
C ARG A 93 -3.13 -6.75 -18.49
N VAL A 94 -3.84 -5.74 -17.99
CA VAL A 94 -5.31 -5.68 -18.06
C VAL A 94 -5.83 -4.70 -19.13
N ALA A 95 -5.07 -3.65 -19.45
CA ALA A 95 -5.46 -2.62 -20.40
C ALA A 95 -5.78 -3.11 -21.82
N PRO A 96 -5.15 -4.16 -22.38
CA PRO A 96 -5.50 -4.66 -23.71
C PRO A 96 -6.96 -5.08 -23.86
N ALA A 97 -7.55 -5.60 -22.78
CA ALA A 97 -8.95 -6.06 -22.78
C ALA A 97 -9.90 -5.07 -22.07
N MET A 98 -9.44 -4.39 -21.02
CA MET A 98 -10.27 -3.49 -20.20
C MET A 98 -9.61 -2.12 -20.02
N PRO A 99 -9.46 -1.32 -21.10
CA PRO A 99 -8.61 -0.11 -21.10
C PRO A 99 -9.07 0.97 -20.13
N MET A 100 -10.38 1.25 -20.06
CA MET A 100 -10.90 2.28 -19.15
C MET A 100 -10.75 1.87 -17.69
N LEU A 101 -11.12 0.64 -17.35
CA LEU A 101 -11.04 0.17 -15.97
C LEU A 101 -9.58 0.01 -15.51
N ALA A 102 -8.68 -0.43 -16.39
CA ALA A 102 -7.25 -0.47 -16.12
C ALA A 102 -6.68 0.93 -15.85
N LYS A 103 -7.04 1.96 -16.64
CA LYS A 103 -6.63 3.35 -16.40
C LYS A 103 -7.13 3.86 -15.05
N THR A 104 -8.41 3.66 -14.74
CA THR A 104 -8.99 4.09 -13.47
C THR A 104 -8.33 3.39 -12.28
N ALA A 105 -8.14 2.07 -12.34
CA ALA A 105 -7.43 1.33 -11.31
C ALA A 105 -6.00 1.85 -11.12
N THR A 106 -5.28 2.11 -12.21
CA THR A 106 -3.91 2.66 -12.15
C THR A 106 -3.86 4.02 -11.48
N ALA A 107 -4.83 4.90 -11.78
CA ALA A 107 -4.93 6.19 -11.13
C ALA A 107 -5.06 6.05 -9.61
N PHE A 108 -5.94 5.17 -9.13
CA PHE A 108 -6.07 4.91 -7.69
C PHE A 108 -4.81 4.29 -7.08
N GLY A 109 -4.12 3.38 -7.77
CA GLY A 109 -2.85 2.82 -7.30
C GLY A 109 -1.75 3.89 -7.15
N LEU A 110 -1.68 4.85 -8.08
CA LEU A 110 -0.73 5.96 -8.01
C LEU A 110 -1.12 7.01 -6.95
N ILE A 111 -2.42 7.27 -6.78
CA ILE A 111 -2.93 8.11 -5.68
C ILE A 111 -2.55 7.48 -4.34
N TRP A 112 -2.75 6.17 -4.19
CA TRP A 112 -2.37 5.48 -2.96
C TRP A 112 -0.88 5.59 -2.69
N ALA A 113 -0.03 5.34 -3.70
CA ALA A 113 1.41 5.54 -3.58
C ALA A 113 1.75 6.96 -3.11
N GLY A 114 1.12 7.99 -3.70
CA GLY A 114 1.29 9.38 -3.29
C GLY A 114 0.89 9.66 -1.84
N LEU A 115 -0.23 9.08 -1.39
CA LEU A 115 -0.69 9.18 0.00
C LEU A 115 0.28 8.50 0.97
N MET A 116 0.86 7.36 0.59
CA MET A 116 1.87 6.68 1.39
C MET A 116 3.15 7.52 1.51
N PHE A 117 3.61 8.15 0.42
CA PHE A 117 4.71 9.12 0.53
C PHE A 117 4.39 10.29 1.45
N ALA A 118 3.21 10.90 1.29
CA ALA A 118 2.80 12.02 2.14
C ALA A 118 2.78 11.62 3.62
N THR A 119 2.14 10.50 3.94
CA THR A 119 2.04 9.98 5.31
C THR A 119 3.41 9.67 5.90
N GLY A 120 4.27 8.97 5.16
CA GLY A 120 5.62 8.62 5.61
C GLY A 120 6.53 9.83 5.80
N MET A 121 6.51 10.80 4.89
CA MET A 121 7.33 12.01 5.00
C MET A 121 6.88 12.92 6.15
N ILE A 122 5.57 13.11 6.32
CA ILE A 122 5.00 13.89 7.42
C ILE A 122 5.38 13.23 8.75
N SER A 123 5.21 11.91 8.87
CA SER A 123 5.54 11.19 10.11
C SER A 123 7.03 11.24 10.41
N ASN A 124 7.90 11.02 9.41
CA ASN A 124 9.35 11.00 9.62
C ASN A 124 9.88 12.37 10.10
N ILE A 125 9.46 13.45 9.45
CA ILE A 125 9.85 14.82 9.85
C ILE A 125 9.16 15.20 11.16
N GLY A 126 7.88 14.84 11.31
CA GLY A 126 7.06 15.15 12.46
C GLY A 126 7.60 14.54 13.76
N ILE A 127 8.11 13.31 13.70
CA ILE A 127 8.75 12.64 14.83
C ILE A 127 9.95 13.44 15.35
N GLU A 128 10.80 13.94 14.46
CA GLU A 128 11.96 14.77 14.85
C GLU A 128 11.51 16.09 15.48
N VAL A 129 10.52 16.75 14.89
CA VAL A 129 9.95 18.01 15.44
C VAL A 129 9.37 17.79 16.83
N VAL A 130 8.64 16.69 17.04
CA VAL A 130 8.03 16.36 18.35
C VAL A 130 9.11 16.02 19.37
N ALA A 131 10.17 15.30 18.99
CA ALA A 131 11.29 14.99 19.88
C ALA A 131 12.05 16.26 20.32
N ASP A 132 12.31 17.19 19.39
CA ASP A 132 12.94 18.47 19.70
C ASP A 132 12.07 19.35 20.62
N LEU A 133 10.75 19.36 20.39
CA LEU A 133 9.80 20.04 21.27
C LEU A 133 9.74 19.41 22.65
N ALA A 134 9.78 18.08 22.77
CA ALA A 134 9.80 17.41 24.06
C ALA A 134 11.02 17.81 24.92
N GLY A 135 12.17 18.10 24.29
CA GLY A 135 13.36 18.59 24.97
C GLY A 135 13.36 20.09 25.28
N SER A 136 12.77 20.92 24.41
CA SER A 136 12.86 22.38 24.49
C SER A 136 11.61 23.07 25.05
N HIS A 137 10.42 22.60 24.68
CA HIS A 137 9.11 23.14 25.04
C HIS A 137 8.12 21.99 25.28
N PRO A 138 8.32 21.17 26.34
CA PRO A 138 7.59 19.91 26.53
C PRO A 138 6.06 20.06 26.61
N GLY A 139 5.55 21.23 27.01
CA GLY A 139 4.12 21.51 27.03
C GLY A 139 3.46 21.57 25.65
N ASP A 140 4.23 21.83 24.59
CA ASP A 140 3.72 22.00 23.22
C ASP A 140 3.74 20.69 22.42
N ALA A 141 4.64 19.76 22.78
CA ALA A 141 4.87 18.52 22.03
C ALA A 141 3.59 17.64 21.86
N PRO A 142 2.75 17.43 22.89
CA PRO A 142 1.54 16.60 22.74
C PRO A 142 0.55 17.17 21.74
N ALA A 143 0.36 18.49 21.72
CA ALA A 143 -0.57 19.14 20.79
C ALA A 143 -0.08 19.04 19.35
N VAL A 144 1.23 19.20 19.12
CA VAL A 144 1.85 19.04 17.80
C VAL A 144 1.76 17.58 17.34
N TRP A 145 2.01 16.62 18.23
CA TRP A 145 1.86 15.20 17.92
C TRP A 145 0.42 14.85 17.52
N SER A 146 -0.59 15.27 18.28
CA SER A 146 -2.00 15.03 17.91
C SER A 146 -2.38 15.63 16.55
N ALA A 147 -1.82 16.79 16.19
CA ALA A 147 -2.06 17.39 14.88
C ALA A 147 -1.41 16.58 13.75
N ILE A 148 -0.19 16.07 13.95
CA ILE A 148 0.49 15.18 13.01
C ILE A 148 -0.30 13.89 12.85
N ASP A 149 -0.63 13.24 13.96
CA ASP A 149 -1.34 11.97 14.01
C ASP A 149 -2.68 12.04 13.27
N ALA A 150 -3.50 13.05 13.57
CA ALA A 150 -4.78 13.26 12.89
C ALA A 150 -4.66 13.47 11.37
N VAL A 151 -3.61 14.17 10.92
CA VAL A 151 -3.35 14.37 9.48
C VAL A 151 -2.90 13.08 8.83
N THR A 152 -1.99 12.34 9.46
CA THR A 152 -1.47 11.07 8.92
C THR A 152 -2.55 10.00 8.90
N ASP A 153 -3.41 9.97 9.91
CA ASP A 153 -4.57 9.09 9.98
C ASP A 153 -5.52 9.36 8.80
N GLY A 154 -5.90 10.62 8.58
CA GLY A 154 -6.78 11.01 7.48
C GLY A 154 -6.22 10.79 6.07
N LEU A 155 -4.89 10.77 5.89
CA LEU A 155 -4.25 10.53 4.59
C LEU A 155 -4.24 9.05 4.17
N GLY A 156 -4.41 8.14 5.11
CA GLY A 156 -4.41 6.70 4.84
C GLY A 156 -3.95 5.83 6.00
N GLY A 157 -3.88 6.36 7.23
CA GLY A 157 -3.71 5.57 8.44
C GLY A 157 -5.02 5.01 8.99
N GLY A 158 -6.12 5.78 8.90
CA GLY A 158 -7.38 5.48 9.61
C GLY A 158 -8.49 4.89 8.75
N ASN A 159 -8.25 4.65 7.46
CA ASN A 159 -9.14 3.84 6.63
C ASN A 159 -8.41 3.32 5.38
N GLU A 160 -9.00 2.30 4.77
CA GLU A 160 -8.39 1.57 3.67
C GLU A 160 -9.00 1.90 2.30
N LEU A 161 -9.71 3.04 2.19
CA LEU A 161 -10.52 3.39 1.02
C LEU A 161 -9.75 3.33 -0.29
N VAL A 162 -8.59 3.99 -0.36
CA VAL A 162 -7.85 4.15 -1.63
C VAL A 162 -7.23 2.82 -2.06
N GLY A 163 -6.67 2.07 -1.11
CA GLY A 163 -6.15 0.72 -1.34
C GLY A 163 -7.24 -0.25 -1.77
N ALA A 164 -8.40 -0.20 -1.10
CA ALA A 164 -9.58 -1.00 -1.44
C ALA A 164 -10.12 -0.70 -2.84
N LEU A 165 -10.25 0.58 -3.20
CA LEU A 165 -10.64 0.97 -4.55
C LEU A 165 -9.66 0.45 -5.59
N TRP A 166 -8.36 0.58 -5.35
CA TRP A 166 -7.36 0.08 -6.29
C TRP A 166 -7.41 -1.44 -6.47
N ILE A 167 -7.32 -2.21 -5.37
CA ILE A 167 -7.34 -3.68 -5.39
C ILE A 167 -8.67 -4.19 -5.99
N GLY A 168 -9.79 -3.56 -5.63
CA GLY A 168 -11.11 -3.92 -6.14
C GLY A 168 -11.22 -3.67 -7.64
N LEU A 169 -10.88 -2.48 -8.12
CA LEU A 169 -10.98 -2.12 -9.54
C LEU A 169 -10.07 -2.99 -10.41
N ILE A 170 -8.83 -3.23 -9.99
CA ILE A 170 -7.91 -4.07 -10.78
C ILE A 170 -8.38 -5.53 -10.80
N SER A 171 -8.91 -6.03 -9.68
CA SER A 171 -9.45 -7.39 -9.58
C SER A 171 -10.70 -7.57 -10.47
N VAL A 172 -11.62 -6.60 -10.47
CA VAL A 172 -12.80 -6.61 -11.36
C VAL A 172 -12.38 -6.56 -12.82
N ALA A 173 -11.42 -5.70 -13.17
CA ALA A 173 -10.91 -5.61 -14.54
C ALA A 173 -10.25 -6.91 -15.00
N ALA A 174 -9.49 -7.55 -14.12
CA ALA A 174 -8.84 -8.81 -14.39
C ALA A 174 -9.83 -10.00 -14.47
N LEU A 175 -10.92 -9.99 -13.69
CA LEU A 175 -12.01 -10.96 -13.83
C LEU A 175 -12.73 -10.81 -15.17
N ALA A 176 -13.05 -9.58 -15.55
CA ALA A 176 -13.78 -9.28 -16.78
C ALA A 176 -12.95 -9.61 -18.04
N SER A 177 -11.64 -9.40 -17.99
CA SER A 177 -10.72 -9.70 -19.10
C SER A 177 -10.21 -11.14 -19.13
N GLY A 178 -10.25 -11.86 -18.01
CA GLY A 178 -9.56 -13.15 -17.86
C GLY A 178 -8.03 -13.04 -17.86
N ALA A 179 -7.48 -11.84 -17.64
CA ALA A 179 -6.03 -11.59 -17.72
C ALA A 179 -5.22 -12.23 -16.58
N LEU A 180 -5.88 -12.53 -15.45
CA LEU A 180 -5.29 -13.13 -14.25
C LEU A 180 -6.22 -14.24 -13.70
N PRO A 181 -5.70 -15.16 -12.85
CA PRO A 181 -6.48 -16.26 -12.29
C PRO A 181 -7.75 -15.77 -11.58
N LYS A 182 -8.90 -16.39 -11.89
CA LYS A 182 -10.21 -15.99 -11.32
C LYS A 182 -10.22 -16.03 -9.79
N ALA A 183 -9.61 -17.05 -9.18
CA ALA A 183 -9.56 -17.21 -7.73
C ALA A 183 -8.81 -16.03 -7.05
N LEU A 184 -7.68 -15.61 -7.62
CA LEU A 184 -6.91 -14.45 -7.14
C LEU A 184 -7.76 -13.19 -7.14
N ASN A 185 -8.50 -12.94 -8.23
CA ASN A 185 -9.25 -11.71 -8.35
C ASN A 185 -10.53 -11.70 -7.51
N TRP A 186 -11.22 -12.83 -7.35
CA TRP A 186 -12.32 -12.92 -6.37
C TRP A 186 -11.83 -12.67 -4.95
N PHE A 187 -10.65 -13.21 -4.60
CA PHE A 187 -10.00 -12.92 -3.33
C PHE A 187 -9.67 -11.42 -3.17
N GLY A 188 -9.17 -10.78 -4.22
CA GLY A 188 -8.94 -9.33 -4.25
C GLY A 188 -10.23 -8.52 -4.07
N VAL A 189 -11.35 -8.93 -4.67
CA VAL A 189 -12.66 -8.29 -4.46
C VAL A 189 -13.11 -8.41 -3.00
N VAL A 190 -12.98 -9.58 -2.38
CA VAL A 190 -13.31 -9.76 -0.95
C VAL A 190 -12.43 -8.89 -0.05
N THR A 191 -11.12 -8.84 -0.34
CA THR A 191 -10.18 -7.96 0.36
C THR A 191 -10.60 -6.50 0.25
N ALA A 192 -10.93 -6.04 -0.96
CA ALA A 192 -11.40 -4.67 -1.20
C ALA A 192 -12.72 -4.36 -0.48
N VAL A 193 -13.67 -5.30 -0.41
CA VAL A 193 -14.90 -5.12 0.39
C VAL A 193 -14.56 -4.93 1.87
N GLY A 194 -13.60 -5.68 2.41
CA GLY A 194 -13.11 -5.48 3.78
C GLY A 194 -12.56 -4.06 3.98
N GLY A 195 -11.72 -3.58 3.05
CA GLY A 195 -11.17 -2.22 3.15
C GLY A 195 -12.22 -1.10 2.98
N LEU A 196 -13.26 -1.30 2.16
CA LEU A 196 -14.37 -0.35 2.09
C LEU A 196 -15.22 -0.33 3.36
N ALA A 197 -15.27 -1.43 4.11
CA ALA A 197 -16.01 -1.51 5.36
C ALA A 197 -15.41 -0.62 6.45
N THR A 198 -14.12 -0.27 6.39
CA THR A 198 -13.47 0.62 7.37
C THR A 198 -14.02 2.06 7.33
N LEU A 199 -14.80 2.42 6.30
CA LEU A 199 -15.48 3.72 6.22
C LEU A 199 -16.72 3.80 7.12
N VAL A 200 -17.20 2.67 7.62
CA VAL A 200 -18.37 2.59 8.47
C VAL A 200 -17.92 2.63 9.93
N PRO A 201 -18.35 3.62 10.74
CA PRO A 201 -18.04 3.64 12.16
C PRO A 201 -18.44 2.33 12.87
N GLY A 202 -17.58 1.77 13.71
CA GLY A 202 -17.79 0.49 14.40
C GLY A 202 -17.30 -0.75 13.63
N PHE A 203 -16.59 -0.57 12.52
CA PHE A 203 -15.96 -1.64 11.73
C PHE A 203 -14.44 -1.55 11.72
N GLU A 204 -13.83 -1.07 12.79
CA GLU A 204 -12.37 -0.90 12.93
C GLU A 204 -11.62 -2.24 12.73
N ALA A 205 -12.23 -3.36 13.16
CA ALA A 205 -11.68 -4.70 12.93
C ALA A 205 -11.55 -5.09 11.44
N ALA A 206 -12.23 -4.38 10.53
CA ALA A 206 -12.12 -4.61 9.09
C ALA A 206 -10.76 -4.19 8.52
N GLU A 207 -10.01 -3.32 9.21
CA GLU A 207 -8.63 -2.96 8.85
C GLU A 207 -7.73 -4.19 8.85
N MET A 208 -7.84 -5.06 9.85
CA MET A 208 -7.09 -6.33 9.88
C MET A 208 -7.47 -7.24 8.72
N VAL A 209 -8.75 -7.27 8.34
CA VAL A 209 -9.21 -8.07 7.18
C VAL A 209 -8.58 -7.55 5.90
N PHE A 210 -8.57 -6.24 5.70
CA PHE A 210 -7.93 -5.62 4.55
C PHE A 210 -6.40 -5.82 4.58
N GLY A 211 -5.75 -5.61 5.71
CA GLY A 211 -4.30 -5.71 5.84
C GLY A 211 -3.78 -7.14 5.59
N LEU A 212 -4.38 -8.14 6.25
CA LEU A 212 -4.03 -9.55 6.04
C LEU A 212 -4.42 -10.03 4.64
N GLY A 213 -5.59 -9.60 4.15
CA GLY A 213 -6.03 -9.86 2.79
C GLY A 213 -5.06 -9.29 1.76
N SER A 214 -4.60 -8.05 1.96
CA SER A 214 -3.65 -7.37 1.09
C SER A 214 -2.30 -8.07 1.06
N ILE A 215 -1.76 -8.53 2.19
CA ILE A 215 -0.53 -9.34 2.22
C ILE A 215 -0.68 -10.57 1.32
N ALA A 216 -1.74 -11.36 1.53
CA ALA A 216 -1.99 -12.56 0.75
C ALA A 216 -2.19 -12.24 -0.74
N TRP A 217 -2.90 -11.15 -1.06
CA TRP A 217 -3.14 -10.69 -2.42
C TRP A 217 -1.85 -10.25 -3.11
N PHE A 218 -1.01 -9.46 -2.43
CA PHE A 218 0.29 -8.99 -2.92
C PHE A 218 1.25 -10.16 -3.19
N VAL A 219 1.32 -11.13 -2.30
CA VAL A 219 2.13 -12.34 -2.52
C VAL A 219 1.60 -13.11 -3.74
N TRP A 220 0.28 -13.31 -3.83
CA TRP A 220 -0.31 -14.09 -4.92
C TRP A 220 -0.16 -13.41 -6.27
N ILE A 221 -0.43 -12.10 -6.36
CA ILE A 221 -0.24 -11.35 -7.61
C ILE A 221 1.24 -11.25 -7.97
N GLY A 222 2.13 -11.13 -6.98
CA GLY A 222 3.57 -11.19 -7.18
C GLY A 222 4.00 -12.50 -7.83
N ILE A 223 3.55 -13.63 -7.29
CA ILE A 223 3.81 -14.96 -7.85
C ILE A 223 3.22 -15.09 -9.26
N ALA A 224 1.99 -14.60 -9.48
CA ALA A 224 1.35 -14.67 -10.80
C ALA A 224 2.16 -13.91 -11.86
N LEU A 225 2.60 -12.67 -11.56
CA LEU A 225 3.40 -11.85 -12.45
C LEU A 225 4.81 -12.44 -12.68
N LEU A 226 5.43 -13.04 -11.66
CA LEU A 226 6.75 -13.68 -11.78
C LEU A 226 6.73 -15.00 -12.58
N ARG A 227 5.59 -15.69 -12.60
CA ARG A 227 5.40 -16.95 -13.33
C ARG A 227 4.96 -16.75 -14.77
N ASP A 228 4.47 -15.56 -15.12
CA ASP A 228 4.08 -15.19 -16.48
C ASP A 228 5.33 -15.02 -17.36
N ARG A 229 5.87 -16.15 -17.84
CA ARG A 229 6.99 -16.23 -18.79
C ARG A 229 6.53 -16.37 -20.25
N THR A 230 5.22 -16.26 -20.49
CA THR A 230 4.61 -16.59 -21.78
C THR A 230 3.46 -15.63 -22.09
N ALA A 231 3.74 -14.67 -22.97
CA ALA A 231 2.77 -14.18 -23.93
C ALA A 231 3.23 -14.66 -25.31
#